data_AF-A0A9N8WGY2-F1
#
_entry.id   AF-A0A9N8WGY2-F1
#
_cell.length_a   1.000
_cell.length_b   1.000
_cell.length_c   1.000
_cell.angle_alpha   90.00
_cell.angle_beta   90.00
_cell.angle_gamma   90.00
#
_symmetry.space_group_name_H-M   'P 1'
#
loop_
_entity.id
_entity.type
_entity.pdbx_description
1 polymer ?
#
loop_
_entity_poly.entity_id
_entity_poly.type
_entity_poly.pdbx_seq_one_letter_code
_entity_poly.pdbx_strand_id
1 'polypeptide(L)'
;MSRCPDAVECEAIMAEVAKEVNDISTFKTNYIATLNSSAIYGATCKHGDLECKAIPNDLIFFNYLLCTHRSLNLIGSHKWAKQCSEEVGQDYGPIDECVNSDIGLNLFIESVKRAKDYQANKSCTIFINGKKRCIKDGSWYDCPKGHSVKDFINSIKNAYDQDSKYH
;
A
#
# COMPACT_ATOMS: atom_id res chain seq x y z
N MET A 1 6.13 -3.33 -2.11
CA MET A 1 7.20 -2.71 -2.92
C MET A 1 6.53 -1.65 -3.77
N SER A 2 6.85 -0.37 -3.60
CA SER A 2 6.11 0.72 -4.25
C SER A 2 6.34 0.79 -5.76
N ARG A 3 7.41 0.18 -6.27
CA ARG A 3 7.74 0.17 -7.70
C ARG A 3 7.48 -1.17 -8.39
N CYS A 4 6.77 -2.08 -7.73
CA CYS A 4 6.47 -3.39 -8.28
C CYS A 4 5.26 -3.34 -9.23
N PRO A 5 5.36 -3.81 -10.49
CA PRO A 5 4.23 -3.81 -11.43
C PRO A 5 3.00 -4.58 -10.91
N ASP A 6 3.23 -5.70 -10.22
CA ASP A 6 2.16 -6.48 -9.58
C ASP A 6 1.45 -5.71 -8.46
N ALA A 7 2.15 -4.82 -7.75
CA ALA A 7 1.54 -3.93 -6.77
C ALA A 7 0.63 -2.90 -7.45
N VAL A 8 1.06 -2.32 -8.57
CA VAL A 8 0.26 -1.35 -9.33
C VAL A 8 -1.08 -1.94 -9.77
N GLU A 9 -1.06 -3.13 -10.37
CA GLU A 9 -2.29 -3.81 -10.80
C GLU A 9 -3.22 -4.11 -9.63
N CYS A 10 -2.64 -4.55 -8.51
CA CYS A 10 -3.38 -4.87 -7.31
C CYS A 10 -3.99 -3.64 -6.64
N GLU A 11 -3.23 -2.55 -6.52
CA GLU A 11 -3.68 -1.29 -5.94
C GLU A 11 -4.74 -0.62 -6.80
N ALA A 12 -4.75 -0.83 -8.13
CA ALA A 12 -5.83 -0.39 -9.00
C ALA A 12 -7.16 -1.10 -8.68
N ILE A 13 -7.15 -2.42 -8.51
CA ILE A 13 -8.34 -3.18 -8.08
C ILE A 13 -8.76 -2.74 -6.67
N MET A 14 -7.82 -2.58 -5.73
CA MET A 14 -8.14 -2.15 -4.37
C MET A 14 -8.70 -0.74 -4.31
N ALA A 15 -8.30 0.17 -5.21
CA ALA A 15 -8.89 1.50 -5.30
C ALA A 15 -10.37 1.44 -5.72
N GLU A 16 -10.76 0.52 -6.61
CA GLU A 16 -12.17 0.30 -6.95
C GLU A 16 -12.94 -0.32 -5.77
N VAL A 17 -12.34 -1.29 -5.09
CA VAL A 17 -12.94 -1.90 -3.88
C VAL A 17 -13.16 -0.84 -2.81
N ALA A 18 -12.18 0.02 -2.55
CA ALA A 18 -12.25 1.05 -1.51
C ALA A 18 -13.41 2.03 -1.72
N LYS A 19 -13.81 2.33 -2.96
CA LYS A 19 -14.98 3.18 -3.24
C LYS A 19 -16.30 2.61 -2.69
N GLU A 20 -16.39 1.28 -2.58
CA GLU A 20 -17.62 0.56 -2.25
C GLU A 20 -17.71 0.11 -0.78
N VAL A 21 -16.59 0.15 -0.03
CA VAL A 21 -16.53 -0.35 1.35
C VAL A 21 -15.79 0.58 2.31
N ASN A 22 -15.56 1.84 1.93
CA ASN A 22 -14.83 2.81 2.75
C ASN A 22 -15.53 3.13 4.08
N ASP A 23 -16.84 2.95 4.15
CA ASP A 23 -17.69 3.17 5.32
C ASP A 23 -17.54 2.06 6.37
N ILE A 24 -17.13 0.86 5.96
CA ILE A 24 -17.02 -0.33 6.81
C ILE A 24 -15.59 -0.89 6.90
N SER A 25 -14.60 -0.21 6.34
CA SER A 25 -13.22 -0.72 6.31
C SER A 25 -12.16 0.37 6.36
N THR A 26 -10.97 -0.01 6.83
CA THR A 26 -9.77 0.83 6.80
C THR A 26 -8.70 0.11 5.99
N PHE A 27 -8.18 0.77 4.95
CA PHE A 27 -7.10 0.24 4.14
C PHE A 27 -5.75 0.67 4.73
N LYS A 28 -4.80 -0.27 4.75
CA LYS A 28 -3.42 -0.02 5.17
C LYS A 28 -2.47 -0.67 4.16
N THR A 29 -1.51 0.11 3.69
CA THR A 29 -0.41 -0.37 2.83
C THR A 29 0.84 -0.56 3.67
N ASN A 30 1.54 -1.66 3.41
CA ASN A 30 2.82 -1.97 4.05
C ASN A 30 3.85 -2.29 2.97
N TYR A 31 5.09 -1.87 3.19
CA TYR A 31 6.15 -2.00 2.21
C TYR A 31 7.04 -3.18 2.52
N ILE A 32 7.36 -3.97 1.49
CA ILE A 32 8.32 -5.06 1.58
C ILE A 32 9.70 -4.49 1.25
N ALA A 33 10.61 -4.56 2.21
CA ALA A 33 12.02 -4.22 2.08
C ALA A 33 12.84 -5.07 3.06
N THR A 34 14.16 -5.08 2.91
CA THR A 34 15.07 -5.79 3.84
C THR A 34 15.64 -4.78 4.82
N LEU A 35 15.38 -4.94 6.13
CA LEU A 35 15.98 -4.07 7.16
C LEU A 35 17.51 -4.09 7.08
N ASN A 36 18.12 -2.90 7.05
CA ASN A 36 19.55 -2.70 6.88
C ASN A 36 19.95 -1.38 7.54
N SER A 37 20.55 -1.44 8.73
CA SER A 37 20.95 -0.26 9.50
C SER A 37 22.03 0.59 8.82
N SER A 38 22.74 0.05 7.83
CA SER A 38 23.74 0.79 7.06
C SER A 38 23.17 1.46 5.81
N ALA A 39 21.90 1.21 5.46
CA ALA A 39 21.23 1.85 4.33
C ALA A 39 20.66 3.22 4.72
N ILE A 40 20.53 4.13 3.74
CA ILE A 40 20.05 5.51 3.92
C ILE A 40 18.70 5.57 4.64
N TYR A 41 17.79 4.63 4.33
CA TYR A 41 16.45 4.57 4.91
C TYR A 41 16.29 3.46 5.95
N GLY A 42 17.39 2.95 6.52
CA GLY A 42 17.36 1.82 7.45
C GLY A 42 16.86 0.50 6.84
N ALA A 43 16.67 0.45 5.52
CA ALA A 43 16.28 -0.72 4.77
C ALA A 43 16.79 -0.64 3.32
N THR A 44 17.01 -1.80 2.71
CA THR A 44 17.30 -1.97 1.29
C THR A 44 16.00 -2.33 0.56
N CYS A 45 15.59 -1.48 -0.38
CA CYS A 45 14.46 -1.72 -1.27
C CYS A 45 14.89 -2.45 -2.55
N LYS A 46 13.97 -3.21 -3.16
CA LYS A 46 14.28 -4.08 -4.31
C LYS A 46 14.55 -3.27 -5.58
N HIS A 47 13.90 -2.12 -5.74
CA HIS A 47 13.99 -1.27 -6.93
C HIS A 47 14.81 0.00 -6.69
N GLY A 48 15.79 -0.08 -5.77
CA GLY A 48 16.68 1.01 -5.41
C GLY A 48 16.10 1.98 -4.38
N ASP A 49 16.94 2.91 -3.94
CA ASP A 49 16.68 3.78 -2.78
C ASP A 49 15.43 4.66 -2.91
N LEU A 50 15.07 5.08 -4.13
CA LEU A 50 13.85 5.86 -4.35
C LEU A 50 12.57 5.07 -4.02
N GLU A 51 12.58 3.74 -4.10
CA GLU A 51 11.43 2.91 -3.67
C GLU A 51 11.15 3.05 -2.17
N CYS A 52 12.19 3.31 -1.36
CA CYS A 52 12.07 3.42 0.10
C CYS A 52 11.45 4.75 0.56
N LYS A 53 11.35 5.76 -0.33
CA LYS A 53 10.63 7.01 -0.05
C LYS A 53 9.13 6.83 -0.25
N ALA A 54 8.50 6.13 0.69
CA ALA A 54 7.06 5.88 0.69
C ALA A 54 6.30 6.80 1.65
N ILE A 55 5.04 7.12 1.33
CA ILE A 55 4.16 8.03 2.08
C ILE A 55 3.05 7.20 2.79
N PRO A 56 2.61 7.59 4.00
CA PRO A 56 1.48 6.96 4.70
C PRO A 56 0.10 7.16 4.04
N ASN A 57 -0.90 6.40 4.52
CA ASN A 57 -2.12 6.00 3.80
C ASN A 57 -3.45 6.58 4.39
N ASP A 58 -4.37 7.02 3.52
CA ASP A 58 -5.80 7.31 3.74
C ASP A 58 -6.66 7.07 2.46
N LEU A 59 -7.89 7.60 2.33
CA LEU A 59 -8.69 7.42 1.09
C LEU A 59 -8.19 8.27 -0.08
N ILE A 60 -7.65 9.46 0.20
CA ILE A 60 -6.98 10.32 -0.80
C ILE A 60 -5.75 9.60 -1.33
N PHE A 61 -5.12 8.79 -0.48
CA PHE A 61 -3.95 8.00 -0.82
C PHE A 61 -4.18 7.02 -1.98
N PHE A 62 -5.36 6.41 -2.18
CA PHE A 62 -5.55 5.57 -3.38
C PHE A 62 -5.54 6.38 -4.67
N ASN A 63 -6.17 7.56 -4.71
CA ASN A 63 -6.10 8.43 -5.88
C ASN A 63 -4.67 8.94 -6.11
N TYR A 64 -3.96 9.27 -5.02
CA TYR A 64 -2.55 9.62 -5.07
C TYR A 64 -1.71 8.46 -5.64
N LEU A 65 -1.88 7.24 -5.13
CA LEU A 65 -1.20 6.04 -5.62
C LEU A 65 -1.43 5.83 -7.11
N LEU A 66 -2.70 5.88 -7.55
CA LEU A 66 -3.06 5.76 -8.97
C LEU A 66 -2.36 6.80 -9.84
N CYS A 67 -2.21 8.04 -9.36
CA CYS A 67 -1.40 9.04 -10.05
C CYS A 67 0.08 8.63 -10.11
N THR A 68 0.67 8.25 -8.96
CA THR A 68 2.10 7.92 -8.92
C THR A 68 2.47 6.73 -9.81
N HIS A 69 1.56 5.77 -9.97
CA HIS A 69 1.75 4.57 -10.78
C HIS A 69 1.84 4.84 -12.29
N ARG A 70 1.40 6.02 -12.76
CA ARG A 70 1.57 6.42 -14.17
C ARG A 70 3.05 6.53 -14.57
N SER A 71 3.98 6.64 -13.60
CA SER A 71 5.41 6.63 -13.85
C SER A 71 6.18 5.95 -12.71
N LEU A 72 6.34 4.62 -12.82
CA LEU A 72 7.03 3.78 -11.84
C LEU A 72 8.45 4.25 -11.50
N ASN A 73 9.20 4.72 -12.49
CA ASN A 73 10.57 5.20 -12.33
C ASN A 73 10.66 6.52 -11.54
N LEU A 74 9.56 7.24 -11.39
CA LEU A 74 9.48 8.51 -10.67
C LEU A 74 8.88 8.38 -9.26
N ILE A 75 8.37 7.19 -8.86
CA ILE A 75 7.86 6.95 -7.50
C ILE A 75 8.96 7.23 -6.46
N GLY A 76 8.66 8.05 -5.45
CA GLY A 76 9.62 8.50 -4.44
C GLY A 76 10.43 9.74 -4.84
N SER A 77 10.25 10.27 -6.05
CA SER A 77 10.80 11.57 -6.43
C SER A 77 9.92 12.71 -5.90
N HIS A 78 10.57 13.76 -5.38
CA HIS A 78 9.91 14.95 -4.83
C HIS A 78 8.94 15.60 -5.83
N LYS A 79 9.43 15.90 -7.04
CA LYS A 79 8.64 16.56 -8.10
C LYS A 79 7.39 15.76 -8.46
N TRP A 80 7.50 14.44 -8.56
CA TRP A 80 6.39 13.58 -8.93
C TRP A 80 5.38 13.41 -7.80
N ALA A 81 5.86 13.23 -6.57
CA ALA A 81 5.02 13.17 -5.38
C ALA A 81 4.23 14.48 -5.19
N LYS A 82 4.89 15.64 -5.38
CA LYS A 82 4.25 16.95 -5.35
C LYS A 82 3.15 17.06 -6.39
N GLN A 83 3.46 16.75 -7.65
CA GLN A 83 2.49 16.83 -8.75
C GLN A 83 1.26 15.94 -8.49
N CYS A 84 1.46 14.70 -8.03
CA CYS A 84 0.34 13.81 -7.74
C CYS A 84 -0.46 14.23 -6.50
N SER A 85 0.17 14.87 -5.51
CA SER A 85 -0.54 15.42 -4.35
C SER A 85 -1.43 16.59 -4.77
N GLU A 86 -0.90 17.51 -5.58
CA GLU A 86 -1.65 18.64 -6.12
C GLU A 86 -2.82 18.18 -7.02
N GLU A 87 -2.64 17.13 -7.83
CA GLU A 87 -3.69 16.57 -8.68
C GLU A 87 -4.89 16.05 -7.87
N VAL A 88 -4.64 15.50 -6.67
CA VAL A 88 -5.71 15.01 -5.78
C VAL A 88 -6.18 16.06 -4.77
N GLY A 89 -5.74 17.32 -4.92
CA GLY A 89 -6.13 18.44 -4.06
C GLY A 89 -5.50 18.41 -2.67
N GLN A 90 -4.36 17.75 -2.49
CA GLN A 90 -3.65 17.63 -1.21
C GLN A 90 -2.42 18.54 -1.18
N ASP A 91 -2.25 19.29 -0.07
CA ASP A 91 -1.04 20.07 0.17
C ASP A 91 0.16 19.13 0.41
N TYR A 92 1.15 19.23 -0.46
CA TYR A 92 2.36 18.41 -0.39
C TYR A 92 3.32 18.87 0.71
N GLY A 93 3.25 20.11 1.20
CA GLY A 93 4.19 20.64 2.19
C GLY A 93 4.34 19.75 3.43
N PRO A 94 3.26 19.47 4.17
CA PRO A 94 3.29 18.57 5.33
C PRO A 94 3.73 17.13 5.00
N ILE A 95 3.43 16.65 3.78
CA ILE A 95 3.84 15.32 3.33
C ILE A 95 5.36 15.28 3.10
N ASP A 96 5.90 16.32 2.45
CA ASP A 96 7.33 16.45 2.19
C ASP A 96 8.14 16.53 3.48
N GLU A 97 7.66 17.32 4.45
CA GLU A 97 8.24 17.39 5.78
C GLU A 97 8.23 16.03 6.47
N CYS A 98 7.11 15.30 6.41
CA CYS A 98 6.99 13.97 6.99
C CYS A 98 7.98 12.99 6.35
N VAL A 99 7.99 12.87 5.02
CA VAL A 99 8.83 11.93 4.26
C VAL A 99 10.32 12.14 4.51
N ASN A 100 10.75 13.39 4.75
CA ASN A 100 12.15 13.73 5.00
C ASN A 100 12.48 13.86 6.51
N SER A 101 11.60 13.41 7.40
CA SER A 101 11.81 13.42 8.85
C SER A 101 12.02 12.02 9.43
N ASP A 102 12.50 11.96 10.68
CA ASP A 102 12.57 10.72 11.46
C ASP A 102 11.20 10.07 11.65
N ILE A 103 10.12 10.86 11.66
CA ILE A 103 8.75 10.35 11.76
C ILE A 103 8.43 9.52 10.51
N GLY A 104 8.68 10.06 9.31
CA GLY A 104 8.46 9.35 8.05
C GLY A 104 9.32 8.10 7.93
N LEU A 105 10.60 8.20 8.32
CA LEU A 105 11.51 7.06 8.36
C LEU A 105 11.00 5.96 9.30
N ASN A 106 10.57 6.31 10.51
CA ASN A 106 10.03 5.35 11.47
C ASN A 106 8.73 4.72 10.95
N LEU A 107 7.83 5.49 10.33
CA LEU A 107 6.61 4.96 9.72
C LEU A 107 6.93 3.94 8.61
N PHE A 108 7.92 4.23 7.77
CA PHE A 108 8.40 3.31 6.74
C PHE A 108 8.97 2.03 7.36
N ILE A 109 9.87 2.13 8.34
CA ILE A 109 10.47 0.97 9.03
C ILE A 109 9.40 0.11 9.71
N GLU A 110 8.44 0.72 10.39
CA GLU A 110 7.32 0.01 11.01
C GLU A 110 6.44 -0.69 9.97
N SER A 111 6.26 -0.11 8.78
CA SER A 111 5.57 -0.78 7.67
C SER A 111 6.33 -2.02 7.19
N VAL A 112 7.66 -1.96 7.15
CA VAL A 112 8.53 -3.08 6.76
C VAL A 112 8.47 -4.20 7.79
N LYS A 113 8.50 -3.86 9.08
CA LYS A 113 8.32 -4.83 10.17
C LYS A 113 6.95 -5.52 10.07
N ARG A 114 5.87 -4.75 9.89
CA ARG A 114 4.53 -5.33 9.71
C ARG A 114 4.45 -6.28 8.52
N ALA A 115 5.00 -5.90 7.36
CA ALA A 115 5.03 -6.77 6.19
C ALA A 115 5.76 -8.10 6.48
N LYS A 116 6.87 -8.04 7.23
CA LYS A 116 7.62 -9.22 7.67
C LYS A 116 6.84 -10.08 8.66
N ASP A 117 6.17 -9.48 9.64
CA ASP A 117 5.36 -10.19 10.65
C ASP A 117 4.18 -10.94 10.01
N TYR A 118 3.58 -10.35 8.97
CA TYR A 118 2.57 -11.01 8.14
C TYR A 118 3.13 -12.05 7.15
N GLN A 119 4.46 -12.23 7.11
CA GLN A 119 5.17 -13.09 6.16
C GLN A 119 4.82 -12.76 4.70
N ALA A 120 4.62 -11.47 4.40
CA ALA A 120 4.29 -10.97 3.08
C ALA A 120 5.57 -10.82 2.26
N ASN A 121 5.92 -11.85 1.48
CA ASN A 121 7.13 -11.87 0.65
C ASN A 121 6.88 -11.48 -0.82
N LYS A 122 5.60 -11.33 -1.21
CA LYS A 122 5.16 -11.06 -2.59
C LYS A 122 4.36 -9.77 -2.63
N SER A 123 4.67 -8.90 -3.58
CA SER A 123 3.98 -7.62 -3.75
C SER A 123 3.08 -7.76 -4.98
N CYS A 124 1.75 -7.76 -4.89
CA CYS A 124 0.96 -7.56 -3.67
C CYS A 124 0.57 -8.87 -2.96
N THR A 125 0.47 -8.82 -1.63
CA THR A 125 -0.23 -9.82 -0.81
C THR A 125 -1.34 -9.08 -0.06
N ILE A 126 -2.59 -9.52 -0.24
CA ILE A 126 -3.77 -8.89 0.37
C ILE A 126 -4.14 -9.63 1.64
N PHE A 127 -4.39 -8.87 2.71
CA PHE A 127 -4.95 -9.37 3.97
C PHE A 127 -6.27 -8.68 4.24
N ILE A 128 -7.27 -9.44 4.70
CA ILE A 128 -8.55 -8.91 5.19
C ILE A 128 -8.69 -9.36 6.63
N ASN A 129 -8.84 -8.40 7.54
CA ASN A 129 -8.90 -8.63 9.00
C ASN A 129 -7.78 -9.56 9.51
N GLY A 130 -6.54 -9.24 9.13
CA GLY A 130 -5.33 -10.01 9.49
C GLY A 130 -5.17 -11.37 8.79
N LYS A 131 -6.16 -11.83 8.02
CA LYS A 131 -6.11 -13.13 7.30
C LYS A 131 -5.69 -12.92 5.85
N LYS A 132 -4.70 -13.69 5.39
CA LYS A 132 -4.24 -13.67 4.00
C LYS A 132 -5.41 -14.04 3.07
N ARG A 133 -5.66 -13.21 2.06
CA ARG A 133 -6.82 -13.33 1.17
C ARG A 133 -6.46 -13.64 -0.28
N CYS A 134 -5.34 -13.13 -0.80
CA CYS A 134 -5.00 -13.27 -2.21
C CYS A 134 -3.56 -12.78 -2.45
N ILE A 135 -2.86 -13.36 -3.42
CA ILE A 135 -1.51 -12.93 -3.83
C ILE A 135 -1.52 -12.61 -5.32
N LYS A 136 -0.84 -11.52 -5.70
CA LYS A 136 -0.48 -11.16 -7.08
C LYS A 136 1.04 -11.18 -7.22
N ASP A 137 1.55 -12.05 -8.09
CA ASP A 137 2.98 -12.18 -8.44
C ASP A 137 3.04 -12.77 -9.85
N GLY A 138 2.89 -11.92 -10.87
CA GLY A 138 2.57 -12.31 -12.24
C GLY A 138 1.10 -12.70 -12.42
N SER A 139 0.68 -13.83 -11.86
CA SER A 139 -0.73 -14.26 -11.82
C SER A 139 -1.35 -14.09 -10.44
N TRP A 140 -2.68 -14.16 -10.38
CA TRP A 140 -3.44 -14.22 -9.12
C TRP A 140 -3.50 -15.67 -8.61
N TYR A 141 -3.13 -15.91 -7.36
CA TYR A 141 -3.21 -17.22 -6.71
C TYR A 141 -3.44 -17.10 -5.20
N ASP A 142 -3.81 -18.22 -4.58
CA ASP A 142 -4.25 -18.27 -3.17
C ASP A 142 -5.37 -17.27 -2.88
N CYS A 143 -6.32 -17.16 -3.81
CA CYS A 143 -7.45 -16.23 -3.78
C CYS A 143 -8.77 -17.00 -3.55
N PRO A 144 -8.99 -17.61 -2.36
CA PRO A 144 -10.26 -18.27 -2.06
C PRO A 144 -11.40 -17.28 -2.24
N LYS A 145 -12.48 -17.69 -2.91
CA LYS A 145 -13.61 -16.82 -3.30
C LYS A 145 -13.32 -15.83 -4.44
N GLY A 146 -12.26 -16.03 -5.24
CA GLY A 146 -11.99 -15.24 -6.44
C GLY A 146 -11.12 -13.99 -6.19
N HIS A 147 -10.84 -13.24 -7.25
CA HIS A 147 -9.92 -12.09 -7.26
C HIS A 147 -10.47 -10.88 -8.05
N SER A 148 -11.76 -10.89 -8.40
CA SER A 148 -12.41 -9.70 -8.98
C SER A 148 -12.69 -8.64 -7.91
N VAL A 149 -12.97 -7.41 -8.33
CA VAL A 149 -13.39 -6.31 -7.43
C VAL A 149 -14.59 -6.75 -6.58
N LYS A 150 -15.60 -7.37 -7.20
CA LYS A 150 -16.78 -7.90 -6.50
C LYS A 150 -16.42 -8.96 -5.44
N ASP A 151 -15.45 -9.81 -5.71
CA ASP A 151 -15.02 -10.86 -4.78
C ASP A 151 -14.36 -10.29 -3.52
N PHE A 152 -13.57 -9.22 -3.69
CA PHE A 152 -12.95 -8.52 -2.56
C PHE A 152 -13.99 -7.74 -1.75
N ILE A 153 -14.91 -7.02 -2.40
CA ILE A 153 -16.03 -6.34 -1.73
C ILE A 153 -16.82 -7.33 -0.87
N ASN A 154 -17.20 -8.48 -1.45
CA ASN A 154 -17.90 -9.53 -0.72
C ASN A 154 -17.08 -10.08 0.45
N SER A 155 -15.76 -10.20 0.29
CA SER A 155 -14.89 -10.70 1.35
C SER A 155 -14.81 -9.71 2.53
N ILE A 156 -14.79 -8.41 2.25
CA ILE A 156 -14.77 -7.36 3.27
C ILE A 156 -16.12 -7.28 4.00
N LYS A 157 -17.24 -7.25 3.26
CA LYS A 157 -18.59 -7.26 3.86
C LYS A 157 -18.81 -8.46 4.77
N ASN A 158 -18.41 -9.65 4.32
CA ASN A 158 -18.48 -10.85 5.15
C ASN A 158 -17.59 -10.78 6.40
N ALA A 159 -16.42 -10.15 6.34
CA ALA A 159 -15.55 -9.98 7.50
C ALA A 159 -16.17 -8.98 8.50
N TYR A 160 -16.72 -7.87 8.01
CA TYR A 160 -17.42 -6.87 8.81
C TYR A 160 -18.65 -7.45 9.53
N ASP A 161 -19.47 -8.23 8.83
CA ASP A 161 -20.65 -8.89 9.40
C ASP A 161 -20.29 -9.95 10.44
N GLN A 162 -19.12 -10.59 10.31
CA GLN A 162 -18.64 -11.54 11.31
C GLN A 162 -18.19 -10.81 12.57
N ASP A 163 -17.37 -9.78 12.45
CA ASP A 163 -16.88 -9.01 13.60
C ASP A 163 -18.03 -8.30 14.34
N SER A 164 -19.01 -7.75 13.62
CA SER A 164 -20.18 -7.08 14.19
C SER A 164 -21.10 -8.01 14.99
N LYS A 165 -20.96 -9.34 14.85
CA LYS A 165 -21.74 -10.31 15.65
C LYS A 165 -21.06 -10.67 16.97
N TYR A 166 -19.80 -10.27 17.16
CA TYR A 166 -19.02 -10.55 18.37
C TYR A 166 -18.81 -9.31 19.25
N HIS A 167 -19.46 -8.20 18.90
CA HIS A 167 -19.53 -6.95 19.67
C HIS A 167 -21.00 -6.58 19.92
#